data_AF-A0ABD2ILC4-F1
#
_entry.id   AF-A0ABD2ILC4-F1
#
_cell.length_a   1.000
_cell.length_b   1.000
_cell.length_c   1.000
_cell.angle_alpha   90.00
_cell.angle_beta   90.00
_cell.angle_gamma   90.00
#
_symmetry.space_group_name_H-M   'P 1'
#
loop_
_entity.id
_entity.type
_entity.pdbx_description
1 polymer ?
#
loop_
_entity_poly.entity_id
_entity_poly.type
_entity_poly.pdbx_seq_one_letter_code
_entity_poly.pdbx_strand_id
1 'polypeptide(L)'
;MSDNGKHADAEMAKAIFISADCWLGVFDLLPPSQLGLGIAMISHRFQHLHNGTKQMEIVNSKGKAMPIPQIDVPSKVSGFECIIINYIDGTVIAFLLHFRQLFAACQINLSIVTLTFSALELFFPAIWPMIVKNICGMEFTTSVFELLRRSEPSFLNACSSLCLVSFTFDDFSIEFPADDGAMASDGQAVVKWLFTLRPDGVPKVLKCSSEWGHVFKKKITEFKAAFKASSSPANFIVVISFPSHSDHSVVSAFGLTNELTQERLTLTWMNDIGRFLLIRCPILRDTNKWAKWEKEAIGWQFQDQWNKIIIQINDDEIVDEHYGNPGSNDDHRECECEKK
;
A
#
# COMPACT_ATOMS: atom_id res chain seq x y z
N MET A 1 25.12 55.81 18.12
CA MET A 1 23.75 55.94 17.59
C MET A 1 23.49 54.73 16.71
N SER A 2 22.39 54.06 17.02
CA SER A 2 21.94 52.75 16.55
C SER A 2 21.58 52.74 15.06
N ASP A 3 21.81 51.63 14.36
CA ASP A 3 20.74 50.74 13.87
C ASP A 3 21.31 49.39 13.37
N ASN A 4 20.40 48.42 13.28
CA ASN A 4 20.50 46.97 13.19
C ASN A 4 21.11 46.36 11.92
N GLY A 5 21.51 45.09 12.07
CA GLY A 5 21.72 44.18 10.95
C GLY A 5 22.21 42.80 11.36
N LYS A 6 21.42 42.07 12.18
CA LYS A 6 21.64 40.63 12.41
C LYS A 6 21.26 39.88 11.13
N HIS A 7 22.23 39.29 10.45
CA HIS A 7 21.97 38.26 9.45
C HIS A 7 21.64 36.95 10.17
N ALA A 8 20.37 36.56 10.04
CA ALA A 8 19.78 35.32 10.52
C ALA A 8 20.13 34.14 9.60
N ASP A 9 20.05 32.96 10.19
CA ASP A 9 20.14 31.63 9.61
C ASP A 9 19.30 31.49 8.33
N ALA A 10 19.91 30.91 7.29
CA ALA A 10 19.21 30.49 6.08
C ALA A 10 18.79 29.02 6.18
N GLU A 11 17.79 28.74 7.02
CA GLU A 11 16.84 27.64 6.78
C GLU A 11 15.64 28.23 6.03
N MET A 12 15.48 27.94 4.74
CA MET A 12 14.23 28.19 4.03
C MET A 12 13.90 27.08 3.04
N ALA A 13 12.86 26.32 3.37
CA ALA A 13 11.70 25.99 2.53
C ALA A 13 11.18 24.56 2.78
N LYS A 14 10.58 24.34 3.96
CA LYS A 14 9.49 23.36 4.11
C LYS A 14 8.18 24.06 3.76
N ALA A 15 7.69 23.85 2.54
CA ALA A 15 6.28 23.93 2.14
C ALA A 15 6.17 23.84 0.62
N ILE A 16 5.36 22.92 0.11
CA ILE A 16 4.48 23.27 -1.02
C ILE A 16 3.06 22.92 -0.61
N PHE A 17 2.37 24.02 -0.31
CA PHE A 17 0.96 24.22 -0.15
C PHE A 17 0.34 24.28 -1.55
N ILE A 18 -0.77 23.57 -1.82
CA ILE A 18 -1.56 23.88 -3.03
C ILE A 18 -2.58 24.94 -2.63
N SER A 19 -2.19 26.21 -2.82
CA SER A 19 -3.07 27.37 -2.67
C SER A 19 -4.22 27.31 -3.69
N ALA A 20 -5.41 27.76 -3.25
CA ALA A 20 -6.61 27.92 -4.07
C ALA A 20 -6.41 28.82 -5.31
N ASP A 21 -5.34 29.62 -5.36
CA ASP A 21 -5.18 30.68 -6.35
C ASP A 21 -4.59 30.22 -7.70
N CYS A 22 -4.03 29.02 -7.81
CA CYS A 22 -3.63 28.46 -9.10
C CYS A 22 -4.80 27.83 -9.89
N TRP A 23 -5.98 27.71 -9.26
CA TRP A 23 -7.22 27.29 -9.92
C TRP A 23 -8.09 28.49 -10.35
N LEU A 24 -7.90 29.69 -9.77
CA LEU A 24 -8.77 30.84 -10.02
C LEU A 24 -8.65 31.44 -11.44
N GLY A 25 -7.53 31.26 -12.15
CA GLY A 25 -7.38 31.75 -13.53
C GLY A 25 -8.11 30.91 -14.59
N VAL A 26 -8.61 29.72 -14.24
CA VAL A 26 -9.31 28.81 -15.17
C VAL A 26 -10.85 28.92 -15.05
N PHE A 27 -11.35 29.55 -13.99
CA PHE A 27 -12.78 29.50 -13.63
C PHE A 27 -13.44 30.87 -13.50
N ASP A 28 -13.22 31.77 -14.45
CA ASP A 28 -14.08 32.95 -14.68
C ASP A 28 -15.51 32.58 -15.16
N LEU A 29 -15.86 31.29 -15.18
CA LEU A 29 -17.10 30.79 -15.80
C LEU A 29 -18.09 30.11 -14.85
N LEU A 30 -17.84 29.96 -13.54
CA LEU A 30 -18.77 29.21 -12.69
C LEU A 30 -19.08 29.86 -11.32
N PRO A 31 -20.37 29.99 -10.93
CA PRO A 31 -20.79 30.67 -9.71
C PRO A 31 -20.57 29.84 -8.41
N PRO A 32 -20.53 30.52 -7.24
CA PRO A 32 -20.07 29.97 -5.94
C PRO A 32 -20.77 28.70 -5.41
N SER A 33 -21.99 28.41 -5.87
CA SER A 33 -22.74 27.22 -5.46
C SER A 33 -22.22 25.91 -6.07
N GLN A 34 -21.42 25.98 -7.14
CA GLN A 34 -20.79 24.81 -7.76
C GLN A 34 -19.32 24.62 -7.31
N LEU A 35 -18.70 25.66 -6.77
CA LEU A 35 -17.34 25.65 -6.22
C LEU A 35 -17.26 24.95 -4.84
N GLY A 36 -18.34 25.02 -4.06
CA GLY A 36 -18.48 24.27 -2.81
C GLY A 36 -18.49 22.74 -2.98
N LEU A 37 -18.75 22.25 -4.20
CA LEU A 37 -18.76 20.84 -4.58
C LEU A 37 -17.35 20.29 -4.91
N GLY A 38 -16.47 21.13 -5.45
CA GLY A 38 -15.11 20.73 -5.85
C GLY A 38 -14.07 20.76 -4.73
N ILE A 39 -14.23 21.65 -3.74
CA ILE A 39 -13.21 21.92 -2.71
C ILE A 39 -13.34 20.97 -1.49
N ALA A 40 -14.50 20.35 -1.31
CA ALA A 40 -14.83 19.68 -0.06
C ALA A 40 -14.45 18.18 -0.03
N MET A 41 -14.07 17.61 -1.19
CA MET A 41 -14.05 16.16 -1.45
C MET A 41 -12.68 15.45 -1.41
N ILE A 42 -11.54 16.12 -1.13
CA ILE A 42 -10.23 15.44 -1.26
C ILE A 42 -9.30 15.53 -0.03
N SER A 43 -9.51 16.39 0.97
CA SER A 43 -8.48 16.53 2.01
C SER A 43 -8.99 16.63 3.44
N HIS A 44 -8.49 15.67 4.23
CA HIS A 44 -8.45 15.53 5.67
C HIS A 44 -9.72 15.09 6.44
N ARG A 45 -9.58 13.89 7.04
CA ARG A 45 -10.40 13.21 8.07
C ARG A 45 -11.60 12.37 7.57
N PHE A 46 -11.30 11.16 7.10
CA PHE A 46 -12.22 10.03 7.24
C PHE A 46 -11.97 9.37 8.59
N GLN A 47 -12.76 9.74 9.59
CA GLN A 47 -12.94 8.94 10.79
C GLN A 47 -14.43 8.90 11.07
N HIS A 48 -14.95 7.67 11.10
CA HIS A 48 -16.28 7.23 11.58
C HIS A 48 -17.37 7.12 10.49
N LEU A 49 -17.56 5.90 9.97
CA LEU A 49 -18.89 5.44 9.56
C LEU A 49 -19.59 4.93 10.82
N HIS A 50 -20.73 5.52 11.18
CA HIS A 50 -21.60 5.02 12.24
C HIS A 50 -22.93 4.59 11.61
N ASN A 51 -23.17 3.28 11.67
CA ASN A 51 -24.41 2.52 11.57
C ASN A 51 -25.69 3.21 11.02
N GLY A 52 -26.24 2.63 9.93
CA GLY A 52 -27.69 2.64 9.70
C GLY A 52 -28.20 3.39 8.46
N THR A 53 -27.68 3.09 7.26
CA THR A 53 -28.42 3.01 5.96
C THR A 53 -27.40 2.86 4.83
N LYS A 54 -27.53 1.82 4.00
CA LYS A 54 -26.64 1.53 2.85
C LYS A 54 -26.86 2.53 1.71
N GLN A 55 -26.43 3.78 1.86
CA GLN A 55 -26.38 4.75 0.76
C GLN A 55 -24.96 5.32 0.63
N MET A 56 -24.44 5.33 -0.60
CA MET A 56 -23.15 5.93 -0.94
C MET A 56 -23.24 7.45 -0.75
N GLU A 57 -22.60 7.98 0.30
CA GLU A 57 -22.55 9.42 0.56
C GLU A 57 -21.13 9.95 0.36
N ILE A 58 -21.00 10.96 -0.50
CA ILE A 58 -19.77 11.75 -0.56
C ILE A 58 -19.84 12.77 0.56
N VAL A 59 -19.06 12.58 1.61
CA VAL A 59 -18.98 13.54 2.71
C VAL A 59 -17.78 14.45 2.56
N ASN A 60 -17.97 15.74 2.82
CA ASN A 60 -16.87 16.68 2.83
C ASN A 60 -16.05 16.65 4.12
N SER A 61 -14.96 17.44 4.18
CA SER A 61 -14.10 17.59 5.37
C SER A 61 -14.82 18.08 6.65
N LYS A 62 -16.10 18.48 6.55
CA LYS A 62 -16.97 18.86 7.67
C LYS A 62 -18.06 17.81 7.95
N GLY A 63 -18.00 16.64 7.31
CA GLY A 63 -18.98 15.56 7.46
C GLY A 63 -20.32 15.82 6.75
N LYS A 64 -20.40 16.79 5.83
CA LYS A 64 -21.65 17.10 5.09
C LYS A 64 -21.72 16.27 3.81
N ALA A 65 -22.84 15.58 3.61
CA ALA A 65 -23.16 14.84 2.39
C ALA A 65 -23.25 15.75 1.14
N MET A 66 -22.76 15.23 0.01
CA MET A 66 -22.59 15.89 -1.27
C MET A 66 -23.11 14.98 -2.40
N PRO A 67 -23.64 15.54 -3.51
CA PRO A 67 -24.08 14.75 -4.65
C PRO A 67 -22.91 14.10 -5.38
N ILE A 68 -23.14 12.88 -5.88
CA ILE A 68 -22.17 12.11 -6.66
C ILE A 68 -21.97 12.77 -8.03
N PRO A 69 -20.75 13.20 -8.39
CA PRO A 69 -20.46 13.75 -9.71
C PRO A 69 -20.83 12.76 -10.81
N GLN A 70 -21.59 13.22 -11.79
CA GLN A 70 -21.95 12.45 -12.99
C GLN A 70 -21.00 12.72 -14.18
N ILE A 71 -19.94 13.48 -13.94
CA ILE A 71 -18.99 13.96 -14.95
C ILE A 71 -17.63 13.36 -14.63
N ASP A 72 -16.92 12.92 -15.68
CA ASP A 72 -15.56 12.41 -15.55
C ASP A 72 -14.61 13.45 -14.93
N VAL A 73 -13.59 12.96 -14.23
CA VAL A 73 -12.57 13.80 -13.62
C VAL A 73 -11.88 14.66 -14.70
N PRO A 74 -11.71 15.98 -14.50
CA PRO A 74 -11.05 16.82 -15.48
C PRO A 74 -9.65 16.31 -15.83
N SER A 75 -9.30 16.32 -17.11
CA SER A 75 -8.03 15.80 -17.64
C SER A 75 -6.77 16.49 -17.10
N LYS A 76 -6.91 17.63 -16.42
CA LYS A 76 -5.82 18.39 -15.80
C LYS A 76 -5.46 17.89 -14.40
N VAL A 77 -6.26 17.00 -13.80
CA VAL A 77 -5.96 16.42 -12.48
C VAL A 77 -4.87 15.37 -12.65
N SER A 78 -3.72 15.59 -12.03
CA SER A 78 -2.53 14.75 -12.17
C SER A 78 -2.27 13.82 -10.98
N GLY A 79 -3.11 13.87 -9.94
CA GLY A 79 -2.97 13.05 -8.75
C GLY A 79 -4.05 13.34 -7.70
N PHE A 80 -4.00 12.60 -6.60
CA PHE A 80 -4.91 12.69 -5.46
C PHE A 80 -4.15 12.42 -4.16
N GLU A 81 -4.67 12.86 -3.02
CA GLU A 81 -4.02 12.59 -1.73
C GLU A 81 -4.27 11.14 -1.29
N CYS A 82 -5.54 10.76 -1.15
CA CYS A 82 -5.95 9.44 -0.69
C CYS A 82 -7.39 9.12 -1.11
N ILE A 83 -7.64 7.86 -1.46
CA ILE A 83 -8.95 7.23 -1.62
C ILE A 83 -9.01 6.06 -0.64
N ILE A 84 -10.09 5.96 0.14
CA ILE A 84 -10.31 4.87 1.09
C ILE A 84 -11.56 4.12 0.67
N ILE A 85 -11.47 2.80 0.57
CA ILE A 85 -12.55 1.90 0.14
C ILE A 85 -12.85 0.94 1.29
N ASN A 86 -14.03 1.12 1.92
CA ASN A 86 -14.47 0.29 3.04
C ASN A 86 -15.51 -0.77 2.65
N TYR A 87 -16.15 -0.61 1.49
CA TYR A 87 -17.06 -1.60 0.93
C TYR A 87 -16.97 -1.59 -0.60
N ILE A 88 -17.34 -2.70 -1.25
CA ILE A 88 -17.40 -2.81 -2.71
C ILE A 88 -18.76 -3.39 -3.11
N ASP A 89 -19.45 -2.68 -4.00
CA ASP A 89 -20.62 -3.14 -4.72
C ASP A 89 -20.60 -2.59 -6.16
N GLY A 90 -21.64 -2.89 -6.95
CA GLY A 90 -21.75 -2.37 -8.32
C GLY A 90 -21.77 -0.83 -8.40
N THR A 91 -22.29 -0.16 -7.38
CA THR A 91 -22.37 1.31 -7.32
C THR A 91 -20.98 1.93 -7.11
N VAL A 92 -20.20 1.39 -6.18
CA VAL A 92 -18.81 1.81 -5.91
C VAL A 92 -17.94 1.55 -7.14
N ILE A 93 -18.11 0.41 -7.79
CA ILE A 93 -17.39 0.09 -9.02
C ILE A 93 -17.71 1.12 -10.11
N ALA A 94 -19.00 1.42 -10.34
CA ALA A 94 -19.43 2.42 -11.31
C ALA A 94 -18.84 3.81 -10.98
N PHE A 95 -18.81 4.17 -9.70
CA PHE A 95 -18.19 5.42 -9.24
C PHE A 95 -16.69 5.46 -9.53
N LEU A 96 -15.94 4.42 -9.15
CA LEU A 96 -14.50 4.35 -9.38
C LEU A 96 -14.15 4.40 -10.87
N LEU A 97 -15.01 3.87 -11.76
CA LEU A 97 -14.79 3.93 -13.21
C LEU A 97 -14.66 5.36 -13.74
N HIS A 98 -15.27 6.37 -13.10
CA HIS A 98 -15.08 7.78 -13.46
C HIS A 98 -13.66 8.30 -13.17
N PHE A 99 -12.91 7.62 -12.31
CA PHE A 99 -11.52 7.94 -11.96
C PHE A 99 -10.49 7.14 -12.76
N ARG A 100 -10.92 6.27 -13.70
CA ARG A 100 -10.00 5.42 -14.48
C ARG A 100 -8.89 6.20 -15.20
N GLN A 101 -9.19 7.39 -15.71
CA GLN A 101 -8.20 8.24 -16.38
C GLN A 101 -7.18 8.80 -15.40
N LEU A 102 -7.61 9.15 -14.18
CA LEU A 102 -6.72 9.58 -13.12
C LEU A 102 -5.78 8.45 -12.71
N PHE A 103 -6.32 7.24 -12.48
CA PHE A 103 -5.50 6.05 -12.18
C PHE A 103 -4.54 5.71 -13.32
N ALA A 104 -4.92 5.95 -14.57
CA ALA A 104 -4.06 5.78 -15.72
C ALA A 104 -2.90 6.80 -15.77
N ALA A 105 -3.10 7.99 -15.20
CA ALA A 105 -2.18 9.12 -15.32
C ALA A 105 -1.15 9.24 -14.19
N CYS A 106 -1.34 8.56 -13.05
CA CYS A 106 -0.46 8.65 -11.89
C CYS A 106 0.04 7.28 -11.40
N GLN A 107 1.20 7.27 -10.74
CA GLN A 107 1.67 6.10 -9.99
C GLN A 107 0.89 5.96 -8.69
N ILE A 108 0.42 4.74 -8.40
CA ILE A 108 -0.50 4.43 -7.30
C ILE A 108 0.26 3.74 -6.17
N ASN A 109 -0.01 4.17 -4.93
CA ASN A 109 0.38 3.48 -3.71
C ASN A 109 -0.84 2.76 -3.14
N LEU A 110 -0.83 1.43 -3.10
CA LEU A 110 -1.96 0.63 -2.64
C LEU A 110 -1.67 0.06 -1.25
N SER A 111 -2.55 0.29 -0.29
CA SER A 111 -2.53 -0.42 1.00
C SER A 111 -3.80 -1.24 1.10
N ILE A 112 -3.66 -2.54 1.32
CA ILE A 112 -4.79 -3.42 1.61
C ILE A 112 -4.61 -3.95 3.02
N VAL A 113 -5.39 -3.38 3.94
CA VAL A 113 -5.30 -3.70 5.36
C VAL A 113 -6.18 -4.91 5.66
N THR A 114 -7.40 -4.92 5.10
CA THR A 114 -8.34 -6.03 5.19
C THR A 114 -9.10 -6.20 3.88
N LEU A 115 -9.31 -7.46 3.49
CA LEU A 115 -10.04 -7.85 2.30
C LEU A 115 -10.61 -9.24 2.52
N THR A 116 -11.93 -9.39 2.37
CA THR A 116 -12.61 -10.68 2.55
C THR A 116 -12.63 -11.46 1.25
N PHE A 117 -12.87 -12.77 1.32
CA PHE A 117 -12.97 -13.61 0.12
C PHE A 117 -14.10 -13.15 -0.80
N SER A 118 -15.25 -12.76 -0.24
CA SER A 118 -16.39 -12.24 -1.02
C SER A 118 -16.06 -10.91 -1.71
N ALA A 119 -15.36 -10.01 -1.03
CA ALA A 119 -14.92 -8.74 -1.63
C ALA A 119 -13.89 -8.96 -2.75
N LEU A 120 -13.10 -10.03 -2.66
CA LEU A 120 -12.10 -10.41 -3.66
C LEU A 120 -12.73 -10.73 -5.02
N GLU A 121 -13.89 -11.40 -5.01
CA GLU A 121 -14.65 -11.75 -6.22
C GLU A 121 -15.13 -10.52 -7.00
N LEU A 122 -15.29 -9.37 -6.33
CA LEU A 122 -15.62 -8.10 -6.97
C LEU A 122 -14.37 -7.27 -7.29
N PHE A 123 -13.38 -7.29 -6.40
CA PHE A 123 -12.15 -6.50 -6.52
C PHE A 123 -11.33 -6.87 -7.76
N PHE A 124 -11.02 -8.16 -7.96
CA PHE A 124 -10.18 -8.59 -9.08
C PHE A 124 -10.76 -8.33 -10.47
N PRO A 125 -12.05 -8.59 -10.76
CA PRO A 125 -12.58 -8.31 -12.09
C PRO A 125 -12.86 -6.82 -12.34
N ALA A 126 -13.16 -6.04 -11.29
CA ALA A 126 -13.64 -4.67 -11.47
C ALA A 126 -12.59 -3.59 -11.17
N ILE A 127 -11.93 -3.67 -10.02
CA ILE A 127 -11.03 -2.60 -9.54
C ILE A 127 -9.60 -2.87 -9.98
N TRP A 128 -9.10 -4.09 -9.78
CA TRP A 128 -7.72 -4.47 -10.08
C TRP A 128 -7.26 -4.07 -11.50
N PRO A 129 -8.03 -4.31 -12.59
CA PRO A 129 -7.59 -3.99 -13.94
C PRO A 129 -7.42 -2.49 -14.18
N MET A 130 -8.10 -1.65 -13.38
CA MET A 130 -8.04 -0.20 -13.49
C MET A 130 -6.75 0.38 -12.92
N ILE A 131 -6.15 -0.30 -11.94
CA ILE A 131 -5.01 0.24 -11.17
C ILE A 131 -3.70 -0.55 -11.41
N VAL A 132 -3.77 -1.84 -11.69
CA VAL A 132 -2.63 -2.80 -11.64
C VAL A 132 -1.37 -2.33 -12.37
N LYS A 133 -1.49 -1.72 -13.55
CA LYS A 133 -0.33 -1.30 -14.35
C LYS A 133 0.45 -0.14 -13.73
N ASN A 134 -0.22 0.67 -12.91
CA ASN A 134 0.33 1.89 -12.34
C ASN A 134 0.63 1.78 -10.85
N ILE A 135 0.42 0.62 -10.22
CA ILE A 135 0.83 0.42 -8.84
C ILE A 135 2.36 0.39 -8.77
N CYS A 136 2.94 1.34 -8.05
CA CYS A 136 4.38 1.39 -7.78
C CYS A 136 4.75 0.90 -6.39
N GLY A 137 3.85 1.06 -5.42
CA GLY A 137 4.07 0.68 -4.03
C GLY A 137 2.87 -0.06 -3.48
N MET A 138 3.14 -1.11 -2.70
CA MET A 138 2.12 -1.87 -2.00
C MET A 138 2.46 -2.06 -0.52
N GLU A 139 1.46 -1.92 0.33
CA GLU A 139 1.52 -2.26 1.76
C GLU A 139 0.45 -3.31 2.07
N PHE A 140 0.86 -4.40 2.73
CA PHE A 140 -0.02 -5.53 3.04
C PHE A 140 0.15 -6.00 4.49
N THR A 141 -0.92 -6.57 5.02
CA THR A 141 -0.82 -7.60 6.07
C THR A 141 -0.48 -8.95 5.43
N THR A 142 0.16 -9.83 6.20
CA THR A 142 0.50 -11.19 5.78
C THR A 142 -0.73 -11.98 5.32
N SER A 143 -1.84 -11.89 6.06
CA SER A 143 -3.09 -12.58 5.74
C SER A 143 -3.72 -12.11 4.42
N VAL A 144 -3.68 -10.81 4.15
CA VAL A 144 -4.18 -10.25 2.88
C VAL A 144 -3.30 -10.66 1.71
N PHE A 145 -1.98 -10.66 1.90
CA PHE A 145 -1.05 -11.11 0.86
C PHE A 145 -1.31 -12.57 0.49
N GLU A 146 -1.46 -13.44 1.49
CA GLU A 146 -1.79 -14.85 1.28
C GLU A 146 -3.09 -15.01 0.49
N LEU A 147 -4.13 -14.24 0.84
CA LEU A 147 -5.41 -14.26 0.15
C LEU A 147 -5.27 -13.85 -1.33
N LEU A 148 -4.57 -12.76 -1.62
CA LEU A 148 -4.32 -12.31 -2.99
C LEU A 148 -3.55 -13.36 -3.80
N ARG A 149 -2.53 -13.98 -3.19
CA ARG A 149 -1.70 -14.99 -3.85
C ARG A 149 -2.46 -16.27 -4.16
N ARG A 150 -3.39 -16.69 -3.29
CA ARG A 150 -4.25 -17.85 -3.54
C ARG A 150 -5.16 -17.66 -4.76
N SER A 151 -5.65 -16.44 -4.97
CA SER A 151 -6.50 -16.12 -6.11
C SER A 151 -5.69 -15.85 -7.38
N GLU A 152 -4.64 -15.05 -7.29
CA GLU A 152 -3.78 -14.66 -8.41
C GLU A 152 -2.30 -14.87 -8.04
N PRO A 153 -1.73 -16.08 -8.21
CA PRO A 153 -0.38 -16.41 -7.74
C PRO A 153 0.74 -15.49 -8.24
N SER A 154 0.54 -14.92 -9.43
CA SER A 154 1.51 -14.04 -10.11
C SER A 154 1.19 -12.54 -10.01
N PHE A 155 0.30 -12.13 -9.08
CA PHE A 155 -0.20 -10.75 -9.03
C PHE A 155 0.92 -9.69 -8.89
N LEU A 156 2.02 -9.99 -8.19
CA LEU A 156 3.18 -9.09 -8.09
C LEU A 156 3.82 -8.84 -9.46
N ASN A 157 3.88 -9.87 -10.32
CA ASN A 157 4.44 -9.77 -11.67
C ASN A 157 3.45 -9.10 -12.65
N ALA A 158 2.14 -9.13 -12.36
CA ALA A 158 1.15 -8.38 -13.13
C ALA A 158 1.32 -6.86 -12.97
N CYS A 159 1.94 -6.40 -11.88
CA CYS A 159 2.17 -4.99 -11.60
C CYS A 159 3.49 -4.49 -12.23
N SER A 160 3.45 -4.07 -13.49
CA SER A 160 4.65 -3.66 -14.24
C SER A 160 5.44 -2.52 -13.61
N SER A 161 4.78 -1.63 -12.86
CA SER A 161 5.41 -0.47 -12.22
C SER A 161 5.89 -0.76 -10.79
N LEU A 162 5.56 -1.92 -10.22
CA LEU A 162 5.75 -2.23 -8.79
C LEU A 162 7.22 -2.26 -8.40
N CYS A 163 7.65 -1.27 -7.62
CA CYS A 163 9.00 -1.14 -7.11
C CYS A 163 9.07 -1.38 -5.61
N LEU A 164 7.98 -1.26 -4.85
CA LEU A 164 8.00 -1.37 -3.39
C LEU A 164 6.91 -2.31 -2.87
N VAL A 165 7.29 -3.22 -1.99
CA VAL A 165 6.38 -4.04 -1.19
C VAL A 165 6.74 -3.87 0.29
N SER A 166 5.75 -3.65 1.14
CA SER A 166 5.91 -3.42 2.58
C SER A 166 4.99 -4.33 3.39
N PHE A 167 5.57 -5.01 4.38
CA PHE A 167 4.91 -5.81 5.42
C PHE A 167 5.17 -5.18 6.78
N THR A 168 4.67 -3.96 6.99
CA THR A 168 5.13 -3.06 8.06
C THR A 168 4.56 -3.39 9.45
N PHE A 169 3.54 -4.24 9.51
CA PHE A 169 2.79 -4.54 10.74
C PHE A 169 2.85 -6.02 11.18
N ASP A 170 3.42 -6.89 10.34
CA ASP A 170 3.42 -8.33 10.56
C ASP A 170 4.81 -8.93 10.34
N ASP A 171 5.08 -10.02 11.05
CA ASP A 171 6.25 -10.85 10.79
C ASP A 171 6.12 -11.53 9.43
N PHE A 172 7.00 -11.16 8.50
CA PHE A 172 7.05 -11.74 7.16
C PHE A 172 8.33 -12.56 6.97
N SER A 173 8.17 -13.86 6.69
CA SER A 173 9.31 -14.75 6.45
C SER A 173 9.68 -14.76 4.97
N ILE A 174 10.91 -14.39 4.66
CA ILE A 174 11.49 -14.58 3.32
C ILE A 174 11.93 -16.03 3.17
N GLU A 175 11.62 -16.69 2.06
CA GLU A 175 11.86 -18.14 1.90
C GLU A 175 12.54 -18.50 0.58
N PHE A 176 13.40 -19.51 0.63
CA PHE A 176 14.11 -20.07 -0.52
C PHE A 176 13.74 -21.55 -0.72
N PRO A 177 13.77 -22.06 -1.97
CA PRO A 177 14.18 -21.39 -3.21
C PRO A 177 13.11 -20.42 -3.75
N ALA A 178 13.54 -19.49 -4.61
CA ALA A 178 12.66 -18.51 -5.26
C ALA A 178 11.65 -19.21 -6.19
N ASP A 179 10.35 -19.09 -5.89
CA ASP A 179 9.26 -19.73 -6.64
C ASP A 179 7.97 -18.91 -6.48
N ASP A 180 7.17 -18.80 -7.55
CA ASP A 180 5.87 -18.13 -7.58
C ASP A 180 4.74 -19.06 -8.04
N GLY A 181 5.01 -20.38 -8.11
CA GLY A 181 4.01 -21.39 -8.41
C GLY A 181 2.90 -21.48 -7.35
N ALA A 182 1.82 -22.17 -7.69
CA ALA A 182 0.65 -22.35 -6.81
C ALA A 182 1.03 -22.94 -5.43
N MET A 183 2.03 -23.83 -5.39
CA MET A 183 2.49 -24.49 -4.16
C MET A 183 3.61 -23.73 -3.43
N ALA A 184 4.13 -22.63 -3.98
CA ALA A 184 5.16 -21.84 -3.34
C ALA A 184 4.61 -21.14 -2.08
N SER A 185 5.45 -20.79 -1.12
CA SER A 185 5.04 -19.91 -0.03
C SER A 185 5.04 -18.44 -0.46
N ASP A 186 4.44 -17.59 0.35
CA ASP A 186 4.45 -16.14 0.14
C ASP A 186 5.87 -15.58 0.16
N GLY A 187 6.72 -16.09 1.07
CA GLY A 187 8.14 -15.78 1.15
C GLY A 187 8.88 -16.12 -0.14
N GLN A 188 8.62 -17.31 -0.71
CA GLN A 188 9.23 -17.74 -1.97
C GLN A 188 8.80 -16.84 -3.14
N ALA A 189 7.52 -16.45 -3.19
CA ALA A 189 6.98 -15.60 -4.24
C ALA A 189 7.60 -14.20 -4.20
N VAL A 190 7.77 -13.63 -3.01
CA VAL A 190 8.46 -12.34 -2.83
C VAL A 190 9.94 -12.44 -3.22
N VAL A 191 10.64 -13.53 -2.90
CA VAL A 191 12.03 -13.73 -3.38
C VAL A 191 12.07 -13.82 -4.89
N LYS A 192 11.15 -14.57 -5.52
CA LYS A 192 11.06 -14.67 -6.98
C LYS A 192 10.86 -13.30 -7.62
N TRP A 193 9.97 -12.49 -7.04
CA TRP A 193 9.78 -11.11 -7.46
C TRP A 193 11.06 -10.28 -7.28
N LEU A 194 11.73 -10.32 -6.14
CA LEU A 194 12.99 -9.59 -5.89
C LEU A 194 14.11 -9.97 -6.87
N PHE A 195 14.23 -11.25 -7.21
CA PHE A 195 15.27 -11.78 -8.09
C PHE A 195 14.96 -11.59 -9.58
N THR A 196 13.85 -10.93 -9.92
CA THR A 196 13.52 -10.56 -11.29
C THR A 196 13.91 -9.10 -11.54
N LEU A 197 14.78 -8.87 -12.52
CA LEU A 197 15.24 -7.53 -12.88
C LEU A 197 14.08 -6.65 -13.37
N ARG A 198 14.03 -5.40 -12.92
CA ARG A 198 13.13 -4.39 -13.50
C ARG A 198 13.71 -3.84 -14.81
N PRO A 199 12.90 -3.69 -15.88
CA PRO A 199 13.39 -3.15 -17.16
C PRO A 199 13.97 -1.74 -17.07
N ASP A 200 13.51 -0.92 -16.12
CA ASP A 200 13.97 0.47 -15.91
C ASP A 200 15.27 0.57 -15.09
N GLY A 201 15.78 -0.56 -14.58
CA GLY A 201 16.99 -0.62 -13.76
C GLY A 201 16.85 -0.01 -12.35
N VAL A 202 15.67 0.44 -11.95
CA VAL A 202 15.38 0.90 -10.58
C VAL A 202 15.36 -0.33 -9.65
N PRO A 203 15.95 -0.27 -8.45
CA PRO A 203 15.90 -1.39 -7.52
C PRO A 203 14.48 -1.64 -7.02
N LYS A 204 14.12 -2.91 -6.85
CA LYS A 204 12.96 -3.30 -6.03
C LYS A 204 13.27 -3.06 -4.56
N VAL A 205 12.27 -2.67 -3.80
CA VAL A 205 12.35 -2.38 -2.38
C VAL A 205 11.40 -3.32 -1.65
N LEU A 206 11.93 -4.11 -0.73
CA LEU A 206 11.13 -4.86 0.23
C LEU A 206 11.33 -4.25 1.62
N LYS A 207 10.25 -3.91 2.30
CA LYS A 207 10.28 -3.53 3.72
C LYS A 207 9.56 -4.61 4.51
N CYS A 208 10.20 -5.18 5.51
CA CYS A 208 9.60 -6.21 6.36
C CYS A 208 10.20 -6.16 7.77
N SER A 209 9.51 -6.72 8.76
CA SER A 209 10.15 -7.08 10.03
C SER A 209 10.89 -8.41 9.89
N SER A 210 11.93 -8.60 10.69
CA SER A 210 12.60 -9.88 10.81
C SER A 210 11.96 -10.74 11.88
N GLU A 211 11.91 -12.05 11.61
CA GLU A 211 11.77 -13.08 12.63
C GLU A 211 12.99 -13.07 13.59
N TRP A 212 12.85 -13.72 14.75
CA TRP A 212 13.86 -13.80 15.81
C TRP A 212 15.24 -14.29 15.31
N GLY A 213 16.31 -13.87 16.00
CA GLY A 213 17.69 -13.86 15.47
C GLY A 213 18.23 -15.14 14.81
N HIS A 214 17.91 -16.34 15.31
CA HIS A 214 18.40 -17.59 14.69
C HIS A 214 17.77 -17.85 13.32
N VAL A 215 16.49 -17.49 13.14
CA VAL A 215 15.79 -17.61 11.86
C VAL A 215 16.37 -16.61 10.88
N PHE A 216 16.58 -15.37 11.31
CA PHE A 216 17.23 -14.34 10.50
C PHE A 216 18.61 -14.78 9.98
N LYS A 217 19.45 -15.33 10.85
CA LYS A 217 20.78 -15.85 10.46
C LYS A 217 20.70 -16.95 9.40
N LYS A 218 19.70 -17.84 9.51
CA LYS A 218 19.42 -18.87 8.50
C LYS A 218 19.03 -18.22 7.17
N LYS A 219 18.08 -17.29 7.16
CA LYS A 219 17.64 -16.58 5.94
C LYS A 219 18.79 -15.83 5.26
N ILE A 220 19.65 -15.16 6.02
CA ILE A 220 20.84 -14.48 5.47
C ILE A 220 21.81 -15.49 4.82
N THR A 221 21.95 -16.68 5.39
CA THR A 221 22.78 -17.74 4.80
C THR A 221 22.19 -18.23 3.47
N GLU A 222 20.87 -18.41 3.41
CA GLU A 222 20.15 -18.78 2.19
C GLU A 222 20.25 -17.70 1.11
N PHE A 223 20.12 -16.41 1.48
CA PHE A 223 20.36 -15.28 0.57
C PHE A 223 21.76 -15.31 -0.04
N LYS A 224 22.80 -15.55 0.78
CA LYS A 224 24.18 -15.64 0.30
C LYS A 224 24.35 -16.79 -0.69
N ALA A 225 23.75 -17.95 -0.40
CA ALA A 225 23.80 -19.11 -1.28
C ALA A 225 23.08 -18.83 -2.62
N ALA A 226 21.86 -18.28 -2.57
CA ALA A 226 21.09 -17.93 -3.76
C ALA A 226 21.79 -16.86 -4.62
N PHE A 227 22.39 -15.85 -4.00
CA PHE A 227 23.16 -14.82 -4.72
C PHE A 227 24.36 -15.40 -5.45
N LYS A 228 25.13 -16.30 -4.80
CA LYS A 228 26.28 -16.96 -5.43
C LYS A 228 25.88 -17.89 -6.58
N ALA A 229 24.74 -18.57 -6.45
CA ALA A 229 24.23 -19.47 -7.48
C ALA A 229 23.52 -18.74 -8.63
N SER A 230 23.26 -17.43 -8.50
CA SER A 230 22.51 -16.66 -9.49
C SER A 230 23.34 -16.43 -10.76
N SER A 231 22.73 -16.69 -11.91
CA SER A 231 23.28 -16.44 -13.25
C SER A 231 22.65 -15.23 -13.96
N SER A 232 21.61 -14.65 -13.37
CA SER A 232 20.90 -13.49 -13.90
C SER A 232 21.04 -12.29 -12.95
N PRO A 233 21.21 -11.06 -13.47
CA PRO A 233 21.27 -9.87 -12.64
C PRO A 233 19.90 -9.55 -12.00
N ALA A 234 19.93 -8.94 -10.82
CA ALA A 234 18.78 -8.41 -10.10
C ALA A 234 19.21 -7.24 -9.19
N ASN A 235 18.40 -6.18 -9.14
CA ASN A 235 18.65 -5.01 -8.31
C ASN A 235 17.57 -4.90 -7.25
N PHE A 236 17.98 -4.93 -5.98
CA PHE A 236 17.03 -4.75 -4.88
C PHE A 236 17.67 -4.19 -3.60
N ILE A 237 16.79 -3.63 -2.77
CA ILE A 237 17.06 -3.13 -1.43
C ILE A 237 16.03 -3.80 -0.51
N VAL A 238 16.49 -4.50 0.53
CA VAL A 238 15.63 -5.02 1.59
C VAL A 238 15.92 -4.23 2.86
N VAL A 239 14.89 -3.57 3.39
CA VAL A 239 14.92 -2.84 4.65
C VAL A 239 14.26 -3.71 5.71
N ILE A 240 15.07 -4.17 6.66
CA ILE A 240 14.63 -5.17 7.64
C ILE A 240 14.61 -4.52 9.02
N SER A 241 13.41 -4.41 9.59
CA SER A 241 13.21 -3.88 10.95
C SER A 241 13.33 -4.98 11.98
N PHE A 242 13.95 -4.69 13.13
CA PHE A 242 14.06 -5.62 14.24
C PHE A 242 13.10 -5.19 15.37
N PRO A 243 12.38 -6.13 16.01
CA PRO A 243 11.63 -5.82 17.22
C PRO A 243 12.57 -5.27 18.30
N SER A 244 12.10 -4.31 19.10
CA SER A 244 12.88 -3.57 20.11
C SER A 244 13.57 -4.42 21.18
N HIS A 245 13.24 -5.71 21.29
CA HIS A 245 13.76 -6.64 22.29
C HIS A 245 14.63 -7.77 21.70
N SER A 246 14.97 -7.67 20.42
CA SER A 246 15.72 -8.72 19.72
C SER A 246 17.24 -8.47 19.72
N ASP A 247 18.01 -9.54 19.95
CA ASP A 247 19.47 -9.50 19.85
C ASP A 247 19.89 -9.39 18.38
N HIS A 248 20.28 -8.18 17.98
CA HIS A 248 20.78 -7.86 16.64
C HIS A 248 22.27 -8.22 16.47
N SER A 249 22.97 -8.63 17.53
CA SER A 249 24.38 -9.08 17.45
C SER A 249 24.54 -10.44 16.74
N VAL A 250 23.43 -11.13 16.48
CA VAL A 250 23.41 -12.47 15.88
C VAL A 250 23.94 -12.49 14.44
N VAL A 251 23.88 -11.36 13.71
CA VAL A 251 24.35 -11.26 12.32
C VAL A 251 25.21 -10.02 12.11
N SER A 252 26.45 -10.23 11.64
CA SER A 252 27.38 -9.15 11.29
C SER A 252 27.20 -8.67 9.84
N ALA A 253 27.54 -7.40 9.61
CA ALA A 253 27.63 -6.83 8.27
C ALA A 253 28.57 -7.64 7.35
N PHE A 254 28.29 -7.65 6.06
CA PHE A 254 29.13 -8.35 5.07
C PHE A 254 29.01 -7.72 3.69
N GLY A 255 29.97 -8.04 2.81
CA GLY A 255 29.91 -7.79 1.38
C GLY A 255 30.37 -9.03 0.61
N LEU A 256 29.62 -9.40 -0.43
CA LEU A 256 29.95 -10.46 -1.37
C LEU A 256 29.89 -9.92 -2.79
N THR A 257 30.68 -10.48 -3.68
CA THR A 257 30.62 -10.22 -5.12
C THR A 257 30.20 -11.48 -5.87
N ASN A 258 29.50 -11.29 -6.98
CA ASN A 258 29.25 -12.31 -7.99
C ASN A 258 29.84 -11.79 -9.31
N GLU A 259 30.98 -12.37 -9.71
CA GLU A 259 31.71 -11.97 -10.91
C GLU A 259 30.97 -12.33 -12.19
N LEU A 260 30.13 -13.37 -12.17
CA LEU A 260 29.35 -13.78 -13.33
C LEU A 260 28.28 -12.73 -13.66
N THR A 261 27.56 -12.23 -12.66
CA THR A 261 26.52 -11.21 -12.84
C THR A 261 27.04 -9.78 -12.75
N GLN A 262 28.32 -9.58 -12.38
CA GLN A 262 28.94 -8.27 -12.11
C GLN A 262 28.20 -7.47 -11.02
N GLU A 263 27.75 -8.17 -9.99
CA GLU A 263 26.98 -7.60 -8.88
C GLU A 263 27.64 -7.82 -7.52
N ARG A 264 27.15 -7.08 -6.52
CA ARG A 264 27.51 -7.24 -5.13
C ARG A 264 26.26 -7.36 -4.25
N LEU A 265 26.37 -8.17 -3.20
CA LEU A 265 25.39 -8.29 -2.13
C LEU A 265 26.01 -7.80 -0.82
N THR A 266 25.42 -6.79 -0.20
CA THR A 266 25.92 -6.23 1.07
C THR A 266 24.82 -6.23 2.12
N LEU A 267 25.17 -6.57 3.35
CA LEU A 267 24.33 -6.37 4.53
C LEU A 267 25.00 -5.35 5.44
N THR A 268 24.26 -4.34 5.85
CA THR A 268 24.73 -3.30 6.78
C THR A 268 23.72 -3.07 7.89
N TRP A 269 24.20 -2.78 9.10
CA TRP A 269 23.36 -2.38 10.22
C TRP A 269 23.36 -0.87 10.34
N MET A 270 22.17 -0.28 10.43
CA MET A 270 21.94 1.16 10.51
C MET A 270 21.54 1.52 11.95
N ASN A 271 22.53 1.88 12.78
CA ASN A 271 22.33 2.19 14.20
C ASN A 271 21.24 3.23 14.45
N ASP A 272 21.26 4.33 13.70
CA ASP A 272 20.39 5.50 13.92
C ASP A 272 18.89 5.18 13.79
N ILE A 273 18.56 4.12 13.04
CA ILE A 273 17.17 3.71 12.76
C ILE A 273 16.86 2.29 13.25
N GLY A 274 17.84 1.57 13.78
CA GLY A 274 17.69 0.18 14.26
C GLY A 274 17.25 -0.81 13.17
N ARG A 275 17.81 -0.71 11.96
CA ARG A 275 17.43 -1.56 10.82
C ARG A 275 18.63 -2.17 10.11
N PHE A 276 18.45 -3.35 9.53
CA PHE A 276 19.39 -3.88 8.54
C PHE A 276 19.00 -3.44 7.14
N LEU A 277 20.02 -3.21 6.31
CA LEU A 277 19.89 -2.90 4.90
C LEU A 277 20.66 -3.95 4.10
N LEU A 278 19.93 -4.81 3.39
CA LEU A 278 20.48 -5.80 2.47
C LEU A 278 20.32 -5.27 1.04
N ILE A 279 21.42 -5.11 0.31
CA ILE A 279 21.42 -4.52 -1.03
C ILE A 279 22.07 -5.48 -2.00
N ARG A 280 21.38 -5.80 -3.09
CA ARG A 280 21.95 -6.40 -4.29
C ARG A 280 21.98 -5.35 -5.39
N CYS A 281 23.17 -5.05 -5.91
CA CYS A 281 23.37 -3.98 -6.90
C CYS A 281 24.57 -4.28 -7.81
N PRO A 282 24.69 -3.58 -8.96
CA PRO A 282 25.88 -3.70 -9.82
C PRO A 282 27.15 -3.29 -9.07
N ILE A 283 28.28 -3.91 -9.39
CA ILE A 283 29.60 -3.49 -8.86
C ILE A 283 29.92 -2.07 -9.36
N LEU A 284 29.76 -1.85 -10.66
CA LEU A 284 29.87 -0.54 -11.30
C LEU A 284 28.50 0.15 -11.25
N ARG A 285 28.22 0.85 -10.15
CA ARG A 285 26.97 1.59 -9.94
C ARG A 285 27.21 3.09 -9.82
N ASP A 286 26.23 3.88 -10.26
CA ASP A 286 26.20 5.32 -9.94
C ASP A 286 25.93 5.50 -8.44
N THR A 287 26.97 5.88 -7.69
CA THR A 287 26.91 6.05 -6.24
C THR A 287 25.88 7.09 -5.82
N ASN A 288 25.72 8.18 -6.57
CA ASN A 288 24.77 9.25 -6.23
C ASN A 288 23.33 8.78 -6.44
N LYS A 289 23.08 8.08 -7.55
CA LYS A 289 21.75 7.49 -7.85
C LYS A 289 21.36 6.46 -6.79
N TRP A 290 22.28 5.56 -6.43
CA TRP A 290 22.02 4.55 -5.41
C TRP A 290 21.85 5.14 -4.01
N ALA A 291 22.63 6.13 -3.63
CA ALA A 291 22.45 6.82 -2.35
C ALA A 291 21.05 7.44 -2.22
N LYS A 292 20.52 7.99 -3.33
CA LYS A 292 19.14 8.49 -3.37
C LYS A 292 18.12 7.37 -3.16
N TRP A 293 18.24 6.26 -3.88
CA TRP A 293 17.33 5.12 -3.74
C TRP A 293 17.40 4.47 -2.36
N GLU A 294 18.60 4.34 -1.79
CA GLU A 294 18.79 3.82 -0.42
C GLU A 294 18.09 4.73 0.59
N LYS A 295 18.26 6.05 0.48
CA LYS A 295 17.59 7.04 1.34
C LYS A 295 16.06 6.98 1.19
N GLU A 296 15.56 6.92 -0.05
CA GLU A 296 14.12 6.79 -0.34
C GLU A 296 13.57 5.49 0.26
N ALA A 297 14.23 4.35 0.04
CA ALA A 297 13.82 3.06 0.58
C ALA A 297 13.74 3.08 2.12
N ILE A 298 14.73 3.66 2.79
CA ILE A 298 14.76 3.79 4.26
C ILE A 298 13.61 4.67 4.76
N GLY A 299 13.50 5.87 4.17
CA GLY A 299 12.59 6.93 4.62
C GLY A 299 11.14 6.75 4.17
N TRP A 300 10.87 5.86 3.22
CA TRP A 300 9.51 5.65 2.71
C TRP A 300 8.55 5.24 3.82
N GLN A 301 7.42 5.96 3.92
CA GLN A 301 6.29 5.60 4.76
C GLN A 301 5.02 5.75 3.93
N PHE A 302 4.13 4.77 4.01
CA PHE A 302 2.88 4.78 3.24
C PHE A 302 2.06 6.05 3.52
N GLN A 303 2.01 6.50 4.78
CA GLN A 303 1.22 7.66 5.21
C GLN A 303 1.64 8.97 4.53
N ASP A 304 2.92 9.11 4.19
CA ASP A 304 3.48 10.32 3.58
C ASP A 304 3.32 10.35 2.05
N GLN A 305 2.80 9.27 1.45
CA GLN A 305 2.66 9.18 -0.01
C GLN A 305 1.42 9.92 -0.52
N TRP A 306 1.47 10.29 -1.80
CA TRP A 306 0.31 10.72 -2.59
C TRP A 306 -0.20 9.54 -3.44
N ASN A 307 -1.35 9.73 -4.07
CA ASN A 307 -2.05 8.76 -4.91
C ASN A 307 -2.30 7.44 -4.17
N LYS A 308 -2.69 7.57 -2.89
CA LYS A 308 -2.90 6.43 -1.99
C LYS A 308 -4.29 5.84 -2.20
N ILE A 309 -4.38 4.55 -2.43
CA ILE A 309 -5.63 3.81 -2.34
C ILE A 309 -5.51 2.89 -1.12
N ILE A 310 -6.44 3.00 -0.18
CA ILE A 310 -6.52 2.18 1.01
C ILE A 310 -7.77 1.31 0.91
N ILE A 311 -7.64 0.00 1.08
CA ILE A 311 -8.75 -0.96 1.07
C ILE A 311 -8.86 -1.59 2.45
N GLN A 312 -10.05 -1.48 3.04
CA GLN A 312 -10.40 -1.89 4.40
C GLN A 312 -11.80 -2.48 4.42
N ILE A 313 -11.96 -3.70 3.89
CA ILE A 313 -13.27 -4.35 3.75
C ILE A 313 -13.33 -5.54 4.70
N ASN A 314 -14.26 -5.50 5.65
CA ASN A 314 -14.47 -6.55 6.67
C ASN A 314 -15.86 -7.18 6.50
N ASP A 315 -16.02 -8.45 6.92
CA ASP A 315 -17.27 -9.21 6.79
C ASP A 315 -18.42 -8.64 7.65
N ASP A 316 -18.14 -7.84 8.68
CA ASP A 316 -19.17 -7.19 9.51
C ASP A 316 -20.07 -6.20 8.72
N GLU A 317 -19.73 -5.90 7.46
CA GLU A 317 -20.52 -5.05 6.56
C GLU A 317 -21.25 -5.82 5.44
N ILE A 318 -21.12 -7.15 5.35
CA ILE A 318 -21.91 -8.00 4.44
C ILE A 318 -23.03 -8.65 5.23
N VAL A 319 -24.11 -7.90 5.46
CA VAL A 319 -25.36 -8.49 5.97
C VAL A 319 -25.98 -9.33 4.86
N ASP A 320 -25.98 -10.65 5.05
CA ASP A 320 -26.79 -11.62 4.31
C ASP A 320 -28.27 -11.20 4.42
N GLU A 321 -28.77 -10.52 3.39
CA GLU A 321 -30.20 -10.46 3.11
C GLU A 321 -30.62 -11.87 2.66
N HIS A 322 -30.85 -12.79 3.59
CA HIS A 322 -31.81 -13.90 3.46
C HIS A 322 -31.73 -14.82 4.68
N TYR A 323 -32.50 -14.52 5.73
CA TYR A 323 -33.40 -15.48 6.36
C TYR A 323 -34.53 -14.69 7.04
N GLY A 324 -35.64 -14.55 6.33
CA GLY A 324 -36.91 -14.22 6.97
C GLY A 324 -37.25 -15.35 7.92
N ASN A 325 -37.24 -15.06 9.22
CA ASN A 325 -37.65 -15.98 10.26
C ASN A 325 -39.19 -16.12 10.21
N PRO A 326 -39.77 -17.29 9.90
CA PRO A 326 -41.20 -17.48 10.03
C PRO A 326 -41.48 -18.03 11.44
N GLY A 327 -42.04 -17.16 12.29
CA GLY A 327 -43.01 -17.54 13.31
C GLY A 327 -42.52 -18.37 14.51
N SER A 328 -42.22 -17.69 15.61
CA SER A 328 -42.54 -18.20 16.94
C SER A 328 -43.70 -17.34 17.48
N ASN A 329 -44.92 -17.85 17.34
CA ASN A 329 -46.09 -17.34 18.03
C ASN A 329 -45.92 -17.56 19.54
N ASP A 330 -45.91 -16.47 20.30
CA ASP A 330 -46.32 -16.48 21.70
C ASP A 330 -47.84 -16.75 21.74
N ASP A 331 -48.24 -17.83 22.42
CA ASP A 331 -49.60 -17.95 22.96
C ASP A 331 -49.54 -18.84 24.21
N HIS A 332 -48.97 -18.29 25.29
CA HIS A 332 -49.32 -18.73 26.63
C HIS A 332 -50.70 -18.15 26.96
N ARG A 333 -51.75 -18.92 26.70
CA ARG A 333 -53.07 -18.70 27.30
C ARG A 333 -53.30 -19.64 28.46
N GLU A 334 -53.57 -18.98 29.57
CA GLU A 334 -54.10 -19.48 30.83
C GLU A 334 -55.21 -20.51 30.61
N CYS A 335 -55.13 -21.60 31.36
CA CYS A 335 -56.15 -22.63 31.41
C CYS A 335 -56.45 -22.88 32.89
N GLU A 336 -57.46 -22.18 33.42
CA GLU A 336 -58.10 -22.56 34.69
C GLU A 336 -59.62 -22.29 34.63
N CYS A 337 -60.34 -23.33 35.06
CA CYS A 337 -61.78 -23.42 35.41
C CYS A 337 -62.78 -23.45 34.23
N GLU A 338 -63.74 -24.37 34.12
CA GLU A 338 -64.52 -25.04 35.17
C GLU A 338 -65.50 -26.10 34.58
N LYS A 339 -66.01 -27.02 35.41
CA LYS A 339 -67.25 -27.86 35.24
C LYS A 339 -67.11 -29.02 34.22
N LYS A 340 -67.13 -30.30 34.60
CA LYS A 340 -68.13 -31.06 35.39
C LYS A 340 -67.60 -32.47 35.68
#